data_AF-A0A953AW81-F1
#
_entry.id   AF-A0A953AW81-F1
#
_cell.length_a   1.000
_cell.length_b   1.000
_cell.length_c   1.000
_cell.angle_alpha   90.00
_cell.angle_beta   90.00
_cell.angle_gamma   90.00
#
_symmetry.space_group_name_H-M   'P 1'
#
loop_
_entity.id
_entity.type
_entity.pdbx_description
1 polymer ?
#
loop_
_entity_poly.entity_id
_entity_poly.type
_entity_poly.pdbx_seq_one_letter_code
_entity_poly.pdbx_strand_id
1 'polypeptide(L)'
;MTARRFLRRILRGRSGAAALALLLAAAGPTVAAGPAAEAAAPSAAAESTECQAGGEAIVADLSTHTITVDARFAGAELLVFGTIGCPGDVVVTVRGPRRRMIVREKTKVAGIWVNGRSVSFNDVPVLYAIASTAPPERILPAAVRQARSIGVDALYLPVDRTPSDLDRFRGAMIDFQQGRAFYTRKPLPVEFIGRRLFRASIWLPASVPTGQYIADVYLVRDNAVIGAHSMALSVYRGGLEAKLYDFATERPALYGAAAVLAAVALGWAIGMLFKRP
;
A
#
# COMPACT_ATOMS: atom_id res chain seq x y z
N MET A 1 10.68 33.15 -21.38
CA MET A 1 9.87 32.91 -22.60
C MET A 1 9.71 31.40 -22.77
N THR A 2 8.59 30.72 -23.02
CA THR A 2 7.14 30.95 -22.90
C THR A 2 6.47 29.57 -23.16
N ALA A 3 5.26 29.37 -22.63
CA ALA A 3 4.24 28.36 -23.00
C ALA A 3 4.44 26.92 -22.45
N ARG A 4 3.68 26.45 -21.44
CA ARG A 4 2.34 26.81 -20.97
C ARG A 4 1.28 26.81 -22.09
N ARG A 5 1.13 25.68 -22.81
CA ARG A 5 -0.03 25.41 -23.68
C ARG A 5 -0.27 23.91 -23.83
N PHE A 6 -0.77 23.24 -22.80
CA PHE A 6 -1.42 21.93 -22.98
C PHE A 6 -2.50 21.72 -21.90
N LEU A 7 -3.44 22.67 -21.87
CA LEU A 7 -4.72 22.52 -21.20
C LEU A 7 -5.80 22.93 -22.20
N ARG A 8 -6.95 22.24 -22.16
CA ARG A 8 -8.22 22.51 -22.86
C ARG A 8 -8.39 21.86 -24.24
N ARG A 9 -8.82 20.60 -24.22
CA ARG A 9 -9.74 20.07 -25.23
C ARG A 9 -10.58 18.98 -24.56
N ILE A 10 -11.85 18.88 -24.94
CA ILE A 10 -12.91 18.01 -24.37
C ILE A 10 -13.80 18.71 -23.34
N LEU A 11 -14.44 19.80 -23.77
CA LEU A 11 -15.81 20.15 -23.37
C LEU A 11 -16.44 20.87 -24.57
N ARG A 12 -17.19 20.13 -25.40
CA ARG A 12 -18.13 20.68 -26.38
C ARG A 12 -19.06 19.57 -26.86
N GLY A 13 -20.35 19.72 -26.59
CA GLY A 13 -21.37 18.95 -27.29
C GLY A 13 -22.54 18.52 -26.42
N ARG A 14 -23.47 19.43 -26.11
CA ARG A 14 -24.93 19.22 -26.26
C ARG A 14 -25.67 20.48 -25.84
N SER A 15 -25.95 21.29 -26.85
CA SER A 15 -27.04 22.27 -26.85
C SER A 15 -28.27 21.58 -27.45
N GLY A 16 -29.43 21.80 -26.84
CA GLY A 16 -30.75 21.33 -27.25
C GLY A 16 -31.69 21.50 -26.06
N ALA A 17 -32.20 22.71 -25.81
CA ALA A 17 -33.40 23.27 -26.42
C ALA A 17 -34.62 22.35 -26.24
N ALA A 18 -35.47 22.69 -25.28
CA ALA A 18 -36.92 22.83 -25.48
C ALA A 18 -37.59 23.19 -24.14
N ALA A 19 -38.37 24.25 -24.20
CA ALA A 19 -39.26 24.71 -23.16
C ALA A 19 -40.44 23.74 -22.99
N LEU A 20 -40.95 23.61 -21.76
CA LEU A 20 -42.39 23.55 -21.52
C LEU A 20 -42.66 23.91 -20.05
N ALA A 21 -43.26 25.07 -19.84
CA ALA A 21 -43.93 25.43 -18.61
C ALA A 21 -45.41 25.05 -18.77
N LEU A 22 -46.00 24.39 -17.79
CA LEU A 22 -47.45 24.46 -17.53
C LEU A 22 -47.74 24.13 -16.07
N LEU A 23 -48.57 24.98 -15.46
CA LEU A 23 -49.11 24.92 -14.11
C LEU A 23 -49.88 23.62 -13.83
N LEU A 24 -49.95 23.20 -12.57
CA LEU A 24 -51.23 23.03 -11.87
C LEU A 24 -51.04 23.03 -10.34
N ALA A 25 -51.91 23.76 -9.66
CA ALA A 25 -52.03 23.88 -8.20
C ALA A 25 -52.91 22.77 -7.61
N ALA A 26 -52.63 22.34 -6.36
CA ALA A 26 -53.66 21.88 -5.41
C ALA A 26 -53.12 21.69 -3.97
N ALA A 27 -53.58 22.56 -3.08
CA ALA A 27 -54.13 22.32 -1.73
C ALA A 27 -53.54 21.27 -0.75
N GLY A 28 -52.88 21.78 0.31
CA GLY A 28 -53.14 21.53 1.75
C GLY A 28 -52.72 20.19 2.40
N PRO A 29 -52.77 20.05 3.75
CA PRO A 29 -52.98 21.05 4.79
C PRO A 29 -51.87 21.15 5.86
N THR A 30 -51.95 22.27 6.56
CA THR A 30 -51.50 22.60 7.93
C THR A 30 -51.28 21.43 8.90
N VAL A 31 -50.08 21.40 9.50
CA VAL A 31 -49.85 20.80 10.83
C VAL A 31 -49.23 21.86 11.74
N ALA A 32 -49.85 21.99 12.91
CA ALA A 32 -49.70 23.04 13.88
C ALA A 32 -48.32 23.08 14.57
N ALA A 33 -47.88 24.31 14.83
CA ALA A 33 -46.82 24.64 15.78
C ALA A 33 -47.28 24.29 17.21
N GLY A 34 -46.56 23.39 17.86
CA GLY A 34 -46.56 23.21 19.32
C GLY A 34 -45.41 24.00 19.95
N PRO A 35 -45.59 24.57 21.15
CA PRO A 35 -44.65 25.53 21.72
C PRO A 35 -43.40 24.89 22.32
N ALA A 36 -42.34 25.71 22.29
CA ALA A 36 -41.11 25.65 23.06
C ALA A 36 -41.09 24.68 24.26
N ALA A 37 -40.34 23.59 24.10
CA ALA A 37 -39.74 22.86 25.21
C ALA A 37 -38.25 23.19 25.22
N GLU A 38 -37.93 24.24 25.98
CA GLU A 38 -36.60 24.52 26.48
C GLU A 38 -36.19 23.38 27.42
N ALA A 39 -35.29 22.53 26.97
CA ALA A 39 -34.66 21.51 27.81
C ALA A 39 -33.20 21.37 27.39
N ALA A 40 -32.35 22.06 28.14
CA ALA A 40 -30.99 21.70 28.48
C ALA A 40 -30.12 21.15 27.33
N ALA A 41 -29.29 22.04 26.79
CA ALA A 41 -27.98 21.65 26.30
C ALA A 41 -27.34 20.67 27.31
N PRO A 42 -26.92 19.46 26.91
CA PRO A 42 -25.93 18.75 27.70
C PRO A 42 -24.69 19.62 27.66
N SER A 43 -24.45 20.27 28.80
CA SER A 43 -23.18 20.82 29.23
C SER A 43 -22.05 20.02 28.62
N ALA A 44 -21.06 20.75 28.12
CA ALA A 44 -19.73 20.25 27.83
C ALA A 44 -19.20 19.50 29.05
N ALA A 45 -19.56 18.22 29.15
CA ALA A 45 -18.73 17.25 29.80
C ALA A 45 -17.45 17.25 28.97
N ALA A 46 -16.45 17.94 29.50
CA ALA A 46 -15.08 17.58 29.25
C ALA A 46 -14.99 16.07 29.45
N GLU A 47 -15.14 15.32 28.35
CA GLU A 47 -14.66 13.95 28.26
C GLU A 47 -13.15 14.08 28.39
N SER A 48 -12.69 14.10 29.64
CA SER A 48 -11.34 13.70 29.99
C SER A 48 -11.16 12.35 29.34
N THR A 49 -10.55 12.36 28.16
CA THR A 49 -10.21 11.17 27.39
C THR A 49 -9.03 10.54 28.11
N GLU A 50 -9.29 10.01 29.30
CA GLU A 50 -8.36 9.18 30.03
C GLU A 50 -8.12 7.97 29.16
N CYS A 51 -6.84 7.72 28.90
CA CYS A 51 -6.43 6.52 28.21
C CYS A 51 -6.83 5.34 29.09
N GLN A 52 -7.90 4.63 28.74
CA GLN A 52 -8.31 3.48 29.52
C GLN A 52 -7.19 2.45 29.51
N ALA A 53 -6.55 2.28 30.66
CA ALA A 53 -5.40 1.41 30.87
C ALA A 53 -5.72 -0.10 30.80
N GLY A 54 -6.92 -0.48 30.35
CA GLY A 54 -7.38 -1.87 30.26
C GLY A 54 -7.84 -2.33 28.88
N GLY A 55 -7.92 -1.43 27.89
CA GLY A 55 -8.27 -1.79 26.50
C GLY A 55 -7.04 -1.87 25.61
N GLU A 56 -7.12 -2.64 24.51
CA GLU A 56 -6.05 -2.65 23.52
C GLU A 56 -5.85 -1.22 22.98
N ALA A 57 -4.65 -0.67 23.16
CA ALA A 57 -4.40 0.75 22.90
C ALA A 57 -4.60 1.10 21.41
N ILE A 58 -4.47 0.12 20.52
CA ILE A 58 -4.69 0.26 19.09
C ILE A 58 -5.11 -1.08 18.49
N VAL A 59 -6.16 -1.07 17.67
CA VAL A 59 -6.62 -2.23 16.90
C VAL A 59 -6.64 -1.83 15.44
N ALA A 60 -6.04 -2.63 14.56
CA ALA A 60 -5.94 -2.33 13.14
C ALA A 60 -6.17 -3.57 12.28
N ASP A 61 -6.63 -3.36 11.06
CA ASP A 61 -6.81 -4.41 10.07
C ASP A 61 -6.44 -3.94 8.65
N LEU A 62 -6.22 -4.90 7.74
CA LEU A 62 -5.95 -4.68 6.32
C LEU A 62 -7.22 -4.84 5.52
N SER A 63 -7.39 -4.04 4.46
CA SER A 63 -8.47 -4.27 3.49
C SER A 63 -8.39 -5.65 2.82
N THR A 64 -7.17 -6.18 2.67
CA THR A 64 -6.93 -7.55 2.24
C THR A 64 -5.65 -8.09 2.88
N HIS A 65 -5.70 -9.36 3.27
CA HIS A 65 -4.54 -10.11 3.76
C HIS A 65 -3.83 -10.88 2.64
N THR A 66 -4.36 -10.85 1.42
CA THR A 66 -3.80 -11.57 0.28
C THR A 66 -3.85 -10.72 -0.98
N ILE A 67 -2.72 -10.66 -1.69
CA ILE A 67 -2.61 -10.01 -3.00
C ILE A 67 -2.06 -11.00 -3.99
N THR A 68 -2.76 -11.12 -5.12
CA THR A 68 -2.35 -11.98 -6.23
C THR A 68 -1.71 -11.12 -7.31
N VAL A 69 -0.45 -11.42 -7.64
CA VAL A 69 0.31 -10.77 -8.70
C VAL A 69 0.31 -11.67 -9.93
N ASP A 70 -0.44 -11.28 -10.97
CA ASP A 70 -0.51 -11.94 -12.28
C ASP A 70 0.22 -11.12 -13.36
N ALA A 71 0.21 -11.61 -14.61
CA ALA A 71 0.85 -10.93 -15.74
C ALA A 71 0.26 -9.55 -16.07
N ARG A 72 -0.93 -9.22 -15.57
CA ARG A 72 -1.65 -7.96 -15.77
C ARG A 72 -1.64 -7.08 -14.51
N PHE A 73 -0.91 -7.48 -13.46
CA PHE A 73 -0.86 -6.75 -12.21
C PHE A 73 -0.22 -5.36 -12.41
N ALA A 74 -1.02 -4.32 -12.22
CA ALA A 74 -0.61 -2.92 -12.39
C ALA A 74 -0.19 -2.23 -11.08
N GLY A 75 -0.16 -2.98 -9.97
CA GLY A 75 -0.05 -2.45 -8.62
C GLY A 75 -1.35 -2.61 -7.85
N ALA A 76 -1.28 -2.42 -6.54
CA ALA A 76 -2.44 -2.53 -5.64
C ALA A 76 -2.34 -1.48 -4.53
N GLU A 77 -3.48 -0.94 -4.13
CA GLU A 77 -3.58 -0.11 -2.94
C GLU A 77 -3.87 -1.01 -1.73
N LEU A 78 -2.96 -1.00 -0.76
CA LEU A 78 -3.12 -1.64 0.54
C LEU A 78 -3.65 -0.60 1.53
N LEU A 79 -4.92 -0.73 1.90
CA LEU A 79 -5.54 0.12 2.91
C LEU A 79 -5.35 -0.52 4.28
N VAL A 80 -4.70 0.21 5.18
CA VAL A 80 -4.61 -0.11 6.61
C VAL A 80 -5.57 0.80 7.34
N PHE A 81 -6.45 0.24 8.16
CA PHE A 81 -7.40 1.03 8.94
C PHE A 81 -7.47 0.49 10.36
N GLY A 82 -7.96 1.30 11.29
CA GLY A 82 -8.03 0.87 12.68
C GLY A 82 -8.56 1.95 13.58
N THR A 83 -8.67 1.62 14.86
CA THR A 83 -9.10 2.56 15.89
C THR A 83 -8.06 2.69 16.99
N ILE A 84 -7.91 3.90 17.52
CA ILE A 84 -7.05 4.18 18.67
C ILE A 84 -7.85 4.23 19.96
N GLY A 85 -7.25 3.69 21.01
CA GLY A 85 -7.73 3.68 22.40
C GLY A 85 -7.72 5.07 23.03
N CYS A 86 -6.69 5.85 22.67
CA CYS A 86 -6.32 7.11 23.29
C CYS A 86 -5.77 8.07 22.23
N PRO A 87 -5.93 9.40 22.39
CA PRO A 87 -5.33 10.38 21.49
C PRO A 87 -3.81 10.18 21.38
N GLY A 88 -3.29 10.27 20.16
CA GLY A 88 -1.88 10.07 19.88
C GLY A 88 -1.61 10.06 18.38
N ASP A 89 -0.32 9.93 18.05
CA ASP A 89 0.16 9.82 16.69
C ASP A 89 0.19 8.37 16.24
N VAL A 90 -0.10 8.12 14.96
CA VAL A 90 -0.11 6.77 14.39
C VAL A 90 1.01 6.65 13.37
N VAL A 91 1.73 5.53 13.45
CA VAL A 91 2.76 5.17 12.48
C VAL A 91 2.43 3.78 11.93
N VAL A 92 2.29 3.67 10.62
CA VAL A 92 2.12 2.40 9.90
C VAL A 92 3.40 2.11 9.14
N THR A 93 3.97 0.92 9.30
CA THR A 93 5.11 0.45 8.51
C THR A 93 4.74 -0.85 7.80
N VAL A 94 5.09 -0.97 6.52
CA VAL A 94 4.90 -2.20 5.74
C VAL A 94 6.25 -2.66 5.24
N ARG A 95 6.61 -3.89 5.59
CA ARG A 95 7.90 -4.51 5.29
C ARG A 95 7.69 -5.75 4.46
N GLY A 96 8.37 -5.82 3.32
CA GLY A 96 8.37 -7.02 2.48
C GLY A 96 9.32 -8.12 2.97
N PRO A 97 9.37 -9.24 2.23
CA PRO A 97 10.27 -10.35 2.52
C PRO A 97 11.71 -9.90 2.70
N ARG A 98 12.41 -10.47 3.68
CA ARG A 98 13.80 -10.12 3.97
C ARG A 98 14.74 -10.91 3.05
N ARG A 99 15.72 -10.24 2.45
CA ARG A 99 16.70 -10.84 1.56
C ARG A 99 18.10 -10.27 1.80
N ARG A 100 19.10 -11.07 1.48
CA ARG A 100 20.48 -10.59 1.36
C ARG A 100 20.62 -9.74 0.10
N MET A 101 21.18 -8.55 0.23
CA MET A 101 21.43 -7.61 -0.86
C MET A 101 22.90 -7.22 -0.90
N ILE A 102 23.49 -7.21 -2.09
CA ILE A 102 24.90 -6.82 -2.28
C ILE A 102 24.95 -5.52 -3.05
N VAL A 103 25.46 -4.48 -2.40
CA VAL A 103 25.68 -3.16 -3.00
C VAL A 103 27.10 -3.13 -3.55
N ARG A 104 27.23 -2.81 -4.83
CA ARG A 104 28.52 -2.74 -5.54
C ARG A 104 28.80 -1.31 -5.97
N GLU A 105 29.98 -0.83 -5.64
CA GLU A 105 30.51 0.44 -6.14
C GLU A 105 30.92 0.25 -7.59
N LYS A 106 30.46 1.13 -8.49
CA LYS A 106 30.98 1.18 -9.86
C LYS A 106 32.20 2.10 -9.89
N THR A 107 33.31 1.57 -10.37
CA THR A 107 34.58 2.30 -10.51
C THR A 107 34.99 2.30 -11.97
N LYS A 108 35.59 3.39 -12.45
CA LYS A 108 36.07 3.49 -13.82
C LYS A 108 37.56 3.17 -13.84
N VAL A 109 37.94 2.12 -14.56
CA VAL A 109 39.34 1.68 -14.73
C VAL A 109 39.64 1.64 -16.22
N ALA A 110 40.69 2.34 -16.65
CA ALA A 110 41.08 2.41 -18.06
C ALA A 110 39.92 2.76 -19.02
N GLY A 111 39.03 3.68 -18.63
CA GLY A 111 37.89 4.10 -19.44
C GLY A 111 36.63 3.22 -19.33
N ILE A 112 36.72 2.04 -18.71
CA ILE A 112 35.65 1.05 -18.61
C ILE A 112 35.07 1.04 -17.19
N TRP A 113 33.74 0.91 -17.08
CA TRP A 113 33.07 0.73 -15.79
C TRP A 113 33.20 -0.71 -15.32
N VAL A 114 33.81 -0.89 -14.16
CA VAL A 114 33.96 -2.20 -13.50
C VAL A 114 33.33 -2.16 -12.12
N ASN A 115 32.93 -3.34 -11.61
CA ASN A 115 32.48 -3.47 -10.24
C ASN A 115 33.72 -3.42 -9.32
N GLY A 116 33.79 -2.41 -8.47
CA GLY A 116 34.82 -2.26 -7.45
C GLY A 116 34.42 -2.94 -6.14
N ARG A 117 34.55 -2.22 -5.03
CA ARG A 117 34.21 -2.72 -3.69
C ARG A 117 32.73 -3.08 -3.58
N SER A 118 32.42 -4.04 -2.71
CA SER A 118 31.05 -4.46 -2.44
C SER A 118 30.79 -4.66 -0.96
N VAL A 119 29.57 -4.33 -0.54
CA VAL A 119 29.08 -4.58 0.82
C VAL A 119 27.84 -5.45 0.74
N SER A 120 27.80 -6.48 1.57
CA SER A 120 26.68 -7.40 1.68
C SER A 120 25.85 -7.04 2.91
N PHE A 121 24.62 -6.63 2.67
CA PHE A 121 23.61 -6.40 3.68
C PHE A 121 22.72 -7.63 3.81
N ASN A 122 22.49 -8.08 5.03
CA ASN A 122 21.62 -9.20 5.36
C ASN A 122 20.27 -8.68 5.86
N ASP A 123 19.25 -9.53 5.81
CA ASP A 123 17.93 -9.26 6.37
C ASP A 123 17.28 -7.95 5.90
N VAL A 124 17.57 -7.54 4.67
CA VAL A 124 17.05 -6.29 4.09
C VAL A 124 15.63 -6.52 3.57
N PRO A 125 14.63 -5.73 4.00
CA PRO A 125 13.29 -5.85 3.45
C PRO A 125 13.31 -5.43 1.97
N VAL A 126 12.73 -6.24 1.09
CA VAL A 126 12.67 -5.93 -0.36
C VAL A 126 11.81 -4.70 -0.67
N LEU A 127 10.85 -4.40 0.20
CA LEU A 127 9.95 -3.26 0.14
C LEU A 127 9.82 -2.67 1.54
N TYR A 128 9.83 -1.34 1.65
CA TYR A 128 9.60 -0.63 2.90
C TYR A 128 8.72 0.59 2.64
N ALA A 129 7.51 0.56 3.17
CA ALA A 129 6.63 1.72 3.15
C ALA A 129 6.34 2.18 4.57
N ILE A 130 6.20 3.49 4.74
CA ILE A 130 5.84 4.11 6.01
C ILE A 130 4.75 5.16 5.76
N ALA A 131 3.73 5.14 6.60
CA ALA A 131 2.74 6.19 6.72
C ALA A 131 2.74 6.71 8.16
N SER A 132 2.56 8.02 8.35
CA SER A 132 2.43 8.58 9.69
C SER A 132 1.62 9.86 9.71
N THR A 133 1.04 10.16 10.88
CA THR A 133 0.34 11.41 11.19
C THR A 133 1.28 12.61 11.20
N ALA A 134 2.54 12.40 11.62
CA ALA A 134 3.59 13.40 11.67
C ALA A 134 4.95 12.78 11.30
N PRO A 135 5.98 13.56 10.92
CA PRO A 135 7.31 13.01 10.66
C PRO A 135 7.82 12.18 11.85
N PRO A 136 8.19 10.89 11.66
CA PRO A 136 8.60 10.00 12.74
C PRO A 136 9.72 10.57 13.61
N GLU A 137 10.61 11.37 13.01
CA GLU A 137 11.75 12.03 13.67
C GLU A 137 11.30 13.05 14.74
N ARG A 138 10.06 13.54 14.65
CA ARG A 138 9.49 14.53 15.58
C ARG A 138 8.67 13.90 16.71
N ILE A 139 8.13 12.71 16.48
CA ILE A 139 7.22 12.03 17.42
C ILE A 139 7.89 10.87 18.16
N LEU A 140 9.04 10.39 17.69
CA LEU A 140 9.78 9.29 18.30
C LEU A 140 11.28 9.59 18.42
N PRO A 141 11.92 9.29 19.57
CA PRO A 141 13.36 9.35 19.73
C PRO A 141 14.07 8.37 18.80
N ALA A 142 15.29 8.72 18.38
CA ALA A 142 16.09 7.89 17.47
C ALA A 142 16.29 6.45 17.98
N ALA A 143 16.48 6.25 19.29
CA ALA A 143 16.62 4.93 19.88
C ALA A 143 15.37 4.05 19.69
N VAL A 144 14.17 4.62 19.89
CA VAL A 144 12.90 3.90 19.69
C VAL A 144 12.67 3.61 18.22
N ARG A 145 12.96 4.57 17.34
CA ARG A 145 12.89 4.39 15.88
C ARG A 145 13.78 3.26 15.40
N GLN A 146 15.03 3.20 15.87
CA GLN A 146 15.97 2.13 15.52
C GLN A 146 15.52 0.77 16.05
N ALA A 147 15.09 0.69 17.32
CA ALA A 147 14.62 -0.55 17.93
C ALA A 147 13.40 -1.15 17.21
N ARG A 148 12.53 -0.30 16.64
CA ARG A 148 11.32 -0.72 15.91
C ARG A 148 11.43 -0.60 14.39
N SER A 149 12.59 -0.22 13.85
CA SER A 149 12.81 0.02 12.41
C SER A 149 11.77 0.99 11.79
N ILE A 150 11.46 2.07 12.51
CA ILE A 150 10.52 3.12 12.10
C ILE A 150 11.29 4.26 11.42
N GLY A 151 11.08 4.42 10.11
CA GLY A 151 11.85 5.32 9.26
C GLY A 151 12.88 4.55 8.44
N VAL A 152 13.11 5.02 7.21
CA VAL A 152 14.06 4.40 6.26
C VAL A 152 15.50 4.51 6.79
N ASP A 153 15.80 5.62 7.45
CA ASP A 153 17.07 5.88 8.14
C ASP A 153 17.30 4.96 9.34
N ALA A 154 16.23 4.54 10.02
CA ALA A 154 16.27 3.71 11.22
C ALA A 154 16.16 2.20 10.97
N LEU A 155 16.13 1.77 9.70
CA LEU A 155 16.06 0.34 9.35
C LEU A 155 17.23 -0.46 9.95
N TYR A 156 16.93 -1.64 10.51
CA TYR A 156 17.97 -2.59 10.88
C TYR A 156 18.51 -3.31 9.64
N LEU A 157 19.73 -2.95 9.23
CA LEU A 157 20.41 -3.40 8.01
C LEU A 157 21.78 -3.99 8.35
N PRO A 158 21.83 -5.21 8.92
CA PRO A 158 23.08 -5.84 9.32
C PRO A 158 23.99 -6.11 8.10
N VAL A 159 25.30 -6.09 8.31
CA VAL A 159 26.30 -6.37 7.27
C VAL A 159 27.24 -7.49 7.68
N ASP A 160 27.74 -8.27 6.72
CA ASP A 160 28.69 -9.37 7.00
C ASP A 160 30.03 -8.86 7.57
N ARG A 161 30.49 -7.72 7.04
CA ARG A 161 31.71 -7.03 7.47
C ARG A 161 31.41 -5.55 7.46
N THR A 162 31.77 -4.85 8.52
CA THR A 162 31.60 -3.40 8.63
C THR A 162 32.74 -2.71 7.88
N PRO A 163 32.49 -2.11 6.70
CA PRO A 163 33.49 -1.28 6.04
C PRO A 163 33.61 0.07 6.76
N SER A 164 34.73 0.79 6.55
CA SER A 164 34.90 2.17 7.03
C SER A 164 33.80 3.12 6.52
N ASP A 165 33.33 2.89 5.30
CA ASP A 165 32.40 3.79 4.60
C ASP A 165 30.95 3.26 4.63
N LEU A 166 30.55 2.55 5.70
CA LEU A 166 29.26 1.86 5.77
C LEU A 166 28.08 2.77 5.45
N ASP A 167 28.07 3.98 5.99
CA ASP A 167 26.99 4.96 5.78
C ASP A 167 26.83 5.35 4.31
N ARG A 168 27.94 5.41 3.56
CA ARG A 168 27.92 5.69 2.12
C ARG A 168 27.25 4.55 1.35
N PHE A 169 27.58 3.30 1.67
CA PHE A 169 26.96 2.13 1.05
C PHE A 169 25.50 1.98 1.45
N ARG A 170 25.16 2.27 2.71
CA ARG A 170 23.79 2.27 3.24
C ARG A 170 22.94 3.33 2.54
N GLY A 171 23.43 4.56 2.42
CA GLY A 171 22.78 5.66 1.70
C GLY A 171 22.54 5.29 0.24
N ALA A 172 23.56 4.80 -0.46
CA ALA A 172 23.42 4.37 -1.85
C ALA A 172 22.40 3.23 -2.05
N MET A 173 22.31 2.29 -1.09
CA MET A 173 21.30 1.24 -1.12
C MET A 173 19.89 1.81 -0.98
N ILE A 174 19.68 2.67 0.02
CA ILE A 174 18.41 3.32 0.28
C ILE A 174 17.99 4.15 -0.93
N ASP A 175 18.88 4.96 -1.49
CA ASP A 175 18.63 5.80 -2.65
C ASP A 175 18.25 4.97 -3.88
N PHE A 176 18.95 3.84 -4.10
CA PHE A 176 18.63 2.90 -5.18
C PHE A 176 17.23 2.29 -5.01
N GLN A 177 16.87 1.87 -3.79
CA GLN A 177 15.55 1.31 -3.50
C GLN A 177 14.42 2.35 -3.61
N GLN A 178 14.67 3.59 -3.18
CA GLN A 178 13.75 4.71 -3.37
C GLN A 178 13.59 5.10 -4.84
N GLY A 179 14.67 5.00 -5.64
CA GLY A 179 14.63 5.21 -7.09
C GLY A 179 13.71 4.24 -7.83
N ARG A 180 13.53 3.03 -7.28
CA ARG A 180 12.65 1.98 -7.80
C ARG A 180 11.25 1.98 -7.20
N ALA A 181 10.93 2.97 -6.36
CA ALA A 181 9.67 3.06 -5.60
C ALA A 181 9.40 1.86 -4.66
N PHE A 182 10.42 1.11 -4.26
CA PHE A 182 10.28 0.08 -3.23
C PHE A 182 10.36 0.64 -1.82
N TYR A 183 11.10 1.74 -1.65
CA TYR A 183 11.24 2.42 -0.37
C TYR A 183 10.55 3.79 -0.42
N THR A 184 9.70 4.08 0.55
CA THR A 184 9.01 5.37 0.65
C THR A 184 9.99 6.49 0.97
N ARG A 185 10.02 7.55 0.15
CA ARG A 185 10.91 8.71 0.38
C ARG A 185 10.47 9.61 1.51
N LYS A 186 9.16 9.85 1.59
CA LYS A 186 8.52 10.68 2.62
C LYS A 186 7.34 9.91 3.18
N PRO A 187 7.14 9.88 4.51
CA PRO A 187 6.00 9.20 5.11
C PRO A 187 4.69 9.60 4.42
N LEU A 188 3.91 8.59 4.05
CA LEU A 188 2.56 8.76 3.53
C LEU A 188 1.65 9.32 4.65
N PRO A 189 0.60 10.09 4.31
CA PRO A 189 -0.30 10.61 5.32
C PRO A 189 -1.11 9.48 5.96
N VAL A 190 -1.34 9.60 7.27
CA VAL A 190 -2.40 8.86 7.98
C VAL A 190 -3.54 9.85 8.22
N GLU A 191 -4.74 9.49 7.78
CA GLU A 191 -5.93 10.33 7.91
C GLU A 191 -6.79 9.82 9.06
N PHE A 192 -7.25 10.74 9.90
CA PHE A 192 -8.24 10.44 10.93
C PHE A 192 -9.65 10.76 10.44
N ILE A 193 -10.57 9.83 10.67
CA ILE A 193 -12.00 9.98 10.47
C ILE A 193 -12.62 10.12 11.87
N GLY A 194 -13.04 11.34 12.20
CA GLY A 194 -13.49 11.67 13.56
C GLY A 194 -12.34 11.71 14.55
N ARG A 195 -12.53 11.12 15.74
CA ARG A 195 -11.54 11.19 16.86
C ARG A 195 -10.68 9.94 17.03
N ARG A 196 -11.08 8.80 16.45
CA ARG A 196 -10.50 7.49 16.81
C ARG A 196 -10.20 6.58 15.62
N LEU A 197 -10.96 6.68 14.53
CA LEU A 197 -10.74 5.86 13.34
C LEU A 197 -9.63 6.49 12.50
N PHE A 198 -8.65 5.71 12.09
CA PHE A 198 -7.62 6.14 11.15
C PHE A 198 -7.60 5.24 9.92
N ARG A 199 -7.07 5.79 8.82
CA ARG A 199 -6.76 5.06 7.60
C ARG A 199 -5.42 5.50 7.03
N ALA A 200 -4.72 4.57 6.41
CA ALA A 200 -3.49 4.79 5.66
C ALA A 200 -3.53 3.99 4.37
N SER A 201 -3.33 4.68 3.24
CA SER A 201 -3.30 4.07 1.91
C SER A 201 -1.85 3.90 1.46
N ILE A 202 -1.42 2.66 1.24
CA ILE A 202 -0.06 2.32 0.83
C ILE A 202 -0.10 1.72 -0.57
N TRP A 203 0.59 2.34 -1.51
CA TRP A 203 0.67 1.83 -2.89
C TRP A 203 1.76 0.76 -3.03
N LEU A 204 1.37 -0.42 -3.49
CA LEU A 204 2.27 -1.50 -3.87
C LEU A 204 2.51 -1.44 -5.39
N PRO A 205 3.77 -1.32 -5.84
CA PRO A 205 4.08 -1.20 -7.27
C PRO A 205 3.85 -2.52 -8.02
N ALA A 206 3.65 -2.44 -9.35
CA ALA A 206 3.46 -3.59 -10.22
C ALA A 206 4.60 -4.63 -10.16
N SER A 207 5.82 -4.21 -9.80
CA SER A 207 7.02 -5.05 -9.69
C SER A 207 7.27 -5.57 -8.27
N VAL A 208 6.24 -5.55 -7.40
CA VAL A 208 6.34 -6.03 -6.02
C VAL A 208 6.73 -7.52 -5.98
N PRO A 209 7.79 -7.90 -5.24
CA PRO A 209 8.18 -9.30 -5.10
C PRO A 209 7.11 -10.12 -4.35
N THR A 210 6.96 -11.40 -4.71
CA THR A 210 6.12 -12.33 -3.95
C THR A 210 6.77 -12.74 -2.62
N GLY A 211 5.94 -13.10 -1.64
CA GLY A 211 6.34 -13.54 -0.31
C GLY A 211 5.46 -12.96 0.80
N GLN A 212 5.91 -13.11 2.06
CA GLN A 212 5.24 -12.57 3.23
C GLN A 212 5.66 -11.12 3.52
N TYR A 213 4.67 -10.29 3.78
CA TYR A 213 4.78 -8.90 4.16
C TYR A 213 4.22 -8.73 5.57
N ILE A 214 4.79 -7.81 6.33
CA ILE A 214 4.35 -7.48 7.68
C ILE A 214 3.98 -6.00 7.72
N ALA A 215 2.74 -5.71 8.08
CA ALA A 215 2.24 -4.39 8.36
C ALA A 215 2.19 -4.20 9.89
N ASP A 216 3.04 -3.33 10.43
CA ASP A 216 2.98 -2.95 11.85
C ASP A 216 2.35 -1.57 11.98
N VAL A 217 1.42 -1.44 12.91
CA VAL A 217 0.82 -0.17 13.30
C VAL A 217 1.24 0.14 14.72
N TYR A 218 1.78 1.33 14.95
CA TYR A 218 2.22 1.82 16.24
C TYR A 218 1.38 3.03 16.66
N LEU A 219 0.90 3.02 17.90
CA LEU A 219 0.35 4.20 18.56
C LEU A 219 1.45 4.86 19.39
N VAL A 220 1.70 6.13 19.11
CA VAL A 220 2.74 6.93 19.73
C VAL A 220 2.11 8.02 20.58
N ARG A 221 2.58 8.16 21.81
CA ARG A 221 2.22 9.26 22.71
C ARG A 221 3.40 9.57 23.61
N ASP A 222 3.62 10.85 23.89
CA ASP A 222 4.70 11.31 24.79
C ASP A 222 6.08 10.76 24.41
N ASN A 223 6.38 10.73 23.10
CA ASN A 223 7.63 10.19 22.54
C ASN A 223 7.86 8.67 22.80
N ALA A 224 6.82 7.93 23.18
CA ALA A 224 6.86 6.51 23.43
C ALA A 224 5.81 5.75 22.62
N VAL A 225 6.10 4.49 22.30
CA VAL A 225 5.12 3.58 21.69
C VAL A 225 4.26 2.99 22.81
N ILE A 226 2.98 3.35 22.85
CA ILE A 226 2.02 2.89 23.86
C ILE A 226 1.18 1.70 23.39
N GLY A 227 1.18 1.39 22.10
CA GLY A 227 0.50 0.23 21.53
C GLY A 227 1.09 -0.15 20.18
N ALA A 228 1.01 -1.43 19.83
CA ALA A 228 1.41 -1.95 18.54
C ALA A 228 0.49 -3.09 18.11
N HIS A 229 0.14 -3.13 16.83
CA HIS A 229 -0.62 -4.21 16.22
C HIS A 229 0.07 -4.64 14.92
N SER A 230 0.30 -5.95 14.74
CA SER A 230 1.04 -6.50 13.61
C SER A 230 0.14 -7.42 12.78
N MET A 231 0.07 -7.17 11.48
CA MET A 231 -0.71 -7.97 10.53
C MET A 231 0.19 -8.54 9.43
N ALA A 232 -0.10 -9.77 9.03
CA ALA A 232 0.60 -10.43 7.93
C ALA A 232 -0.18 -10.27 6.63
N LEU A 233 0.51 -9.86 5.56
CA LEU A 233 0.01 -9.79 4.21
C LEU A 233 0.78 -10.80 3.36
N SER A 234 0.07 -11.69 2.66
CA SER A 234 0.71 -12.64 1.77
C SER A 234 0.55 -12.21 0.31
N VAL A 235 1.67 -12.13 -0.40
CA VAL A 235 1.70 -11.80 -1.83
C VAL A 235 2.10 -13.04 -2.61
N TYR A 236 1.15 -13.60 -3.37
CA TYR A 236 1.36 -14.80 -4.17
C TYR A 236 1.38 -14.47 -5.66
N ARG A 237 2.07 -15.31 -6.43
CA ARG A 237 1.91 -15.32 -7.88
C ARG A 237 0.57 -15.97 -8.20
N GLY A 238 -0.21 -15.38 -9.08
CA GLY A 238 -1.40 -16.04 -9.61
C GLY A 238 -1.72 -15.63 -11.03
N GLY A 239 -2.90 -15.99 -11.49
CA GLY A 239 -3.31 -15.86 -12.89
C GLY A 239 -3.68 -17.19 -13.52
N LEU A 240 -4.34 -17.14 -14.68
CA LEU A 240 -4.67 -18.34 -15.45
C LEU A 240 -3.39 -19.01 -15.97
N GLU A 241 -2.37 -18.22 -16.28
CA GLU A 241 -1.06 -18.69 -16.72
C GLU A 241 -0.35 -19.47 -15.61
N ALA A 242 -0.43 -18.98 -14.37
CA ALA A 242 0.11 -19.68 -13.21
C ALA A 242 -0.61 -21.02 -12.99
N LYS A 243 -1.95 -21.02 -13.02
CA LYS A 243 -2.73 -22.27 -12.91
C LYS A 243 -2.42 -23.26 -14.02
N LEU A 244 -2.21 -22.79 -15.25
CA LEU A 244 -1.85 -23.64 -16.38
C LEU A 244 -0.43 -24.20 -16.23
N TYR A 245 0.51 -23.38 -15.77
CA TYR A 245 1.88 -23.80 -15.46
C TYR A 245 1.93 -24.83 -14.33
N ASP A 246 1.20 -24.58 -13.24
CA ASP A 246 1.10 -25.48 -12.10
C ASP A 246 0.46 -26.80 -12.52
N PHE A 247 -0.63 -26.77 -13.29
CA PHE A 247 -1.26 -27.98 -13.84
C PHE A 247 -0.32 -28.77 -14.76
N ALA A 248 0.44 -28.09 -15.62
CA ALA A 248 1.42 -28.72 -16.49
C ALA A 248 2.59 -29.33 -15.72
N THR A 249 3.02 -28.72 -14.61
CA THR A 249 4.18 -29.15 -13.83
C THR A 249 3.82 -30.23 -12.82
N GLU A 250 2.67 -30.11 -12.14
CA GLU A 250 2.21 -31.09 -11.15
C GLU A 250 1.62 -32.35 -11.80
N ARG A 251 0.99 -32.22 -12.98
CA ARG A 251 0.31 -33.32 -13.68
C ARG A 251 0.65 -33.34 -15.19
N PRO A 252 1.93 -33.55 -15.56
CA PRO A 252 2.38 -33.42 -16.95
C PRO A 252 1.68 -34.37 -17.92
N ALA A 253 1.38 -35.61 -17.51
CA ALA A 253 0.68 -36.58 -18.36
C ALA A 253 -0.76 -36.17 -18.70
N LEU A 254 -1.52 -35.69 -17.71
CA LEU A 254 -2.90 -35.24 -17.91
C LEU A 254 -2.96 -33.95 -18.75
N TYR A 255 -1.99 -33.05 -18.54
CA TYR A 255 -1.85 -31.86 -19.37
C TYR A 255 -1.57 -32.22 -20.84
N GLY A 256 -0.64 -33.14 -21.09
CA GLY A 256 -0.35 -33.63 -22.43
C GLY A 256 -1.56 -34.26 -23.11
N ALA A 257 -2.30 -35.12 -22.40
CA ALA A 257 -3.53 -35.73 -22.92
C ALA A 257 -4.60 -34.67 -23.25
N ALA A 258 -4.81 -33.69 -22.37
CA ALA A 258 -5.73 -32.59 -22.61
C ALA A 258 -5.31 -31.74 -23.82
N ALA A 259 -4.01 -31.50 -24.00
CA ALA A 259 -3.48 -30.76 -25.15
C ALA A 259 -3.71 -31.50 -26.47
N VAL A 260 -3.47 -32.82 -26.50
CA VAL A 260 -3.75 -33.66 -27.68
C VAL A 260 -5.25 -33.67 -28.00
N LEU A 261 -6.11 -33.85 -27.00
CA LEU A 261 -7.56 -33.81 -27.19
C LEU A 261 -8.04 -32.45 -27.71
N ALA A 262 -7.51 -31.35 -27.16
CA ALA A 262 -7.82 -30.00 -27.64
C ALA A 262 -7.36 -29.81 -29.10
N ALA A 263 -6.18 -30.30 -29.46
CA ALA A 263 -5.67 -30.25 -30.84
C ALA A 263 -6.56 -31.05 -31.81
N VAL A 264 -7.01 -32.24 -31.43
CA VAL A 264 -7.95 -33.05 -32.22
C VAL A 264 -9.29 -32.34 -32.37
N ALA A 265 -9.83 -31.78 -31.29
CA ALA A 265 -11.10 -31.05 -31.31
C ALA A 265 -11.02 -29.80 -32.20
N LEU A 266 -9.92 -29.04 -32.12
CA LEU A 266 -9.66 -27.88 -32.98
C LEU A 266 -9.52 -28.29 -34.45
N GLY A 267 -8.76 -29.35 -34.74
CA GLY A 267 -8.62 -29.88 -36.09
C GLY A 267 -9.96 -30.32 -36.69
N TRP A 268 -10.80 -30.98 -35.89
CA TRP A 268 -12.15 -31.36 -36.28
C TRP A 268 -13.08 -30.15 -36.49
N ALA A 269 -13.01 -29.14 -35.62
CA ALA A 269 -13.79 -27.91 -35.72
C ALA A 269 -13.43 -27.08 -36.97
N ILE A 270 -12.13 -26.92 -37.25
CA ILE A 270 -11.63 -26.30 -38.49
C ILE A 270 -12.12 -27.10 -39.69
N GLY A 271 -11.98 -28.43 -39.65
CA GLY A 271 -12.46 -29.31 -40.71
C GLY A 271 -13.96 -29.18 -40.99
N MET A 272 -14.79 -28.92 -39.97
CA MET A 272 -16.23 -28.65 -40.16
C MET A 272 -16.52 -27.24 -40.65
N LEU A 273 -15.77 -26.23 -40.19
CA LEU A 273 -15.99 -24.83 -40.60
C LEU A 273 -15.59 -24.60 -42.06
N PHE A 274 -14.54 -25.28 -42.53
CA PHE A 274 -14.13 -25.30 -43.95
C PHE A 274 -14.86 -26.37 -44.78
N LYS A 275 -15.69 -27.21 -44.15
CA LYS A 275 -16.69 -28.03 -44.85
C LYS A 275 -17.98 -27.23 -45.02
N ARG A 276 -17.97 -26.34 -46.01
CA ARG A 276 -19.17 -25.99 -46.78
C ARG A 276 -18.84 -26.17 -48.27
N PRO A 277 -19.83 -26.59 -49.09
CA PRO A 277 -19.64 -27.14 -50.43
C PRO A 277 -18.95 -26.17 -51.40
#